data_AF-A0A1I3IGW4-F1
#
_entry.id   AF-A0A1I3IGW4-F1
#
_cell.length_a   1.000
_cell.length_b   1.000
_cell.length_c   1.000
_cell.angle_alpha   90.00
_cell.angle_beta   90.00
_cell.angle_gamma   90.00
#
_symmetry.space_group_name_H-M   'P 1'
#
loop_
_entity.id
_entity.type
_entity.pdbx_description
1 polymer ?
#
loop_
_entity_poly.entity_id
_entity_poly.type
_entity_poly.pdbx_seq_one_letter_code
_entity_poly.pdbx_strand_id
1 'polypeptide(L)'
;MQATSRFEATASLQLHALISDLHWRVRMLEGDIDEEERNAGTTDPGSPTYSMLAQALRARRDNLRISIALLEARIERTTELQRAA
;
A
#
# COMPACT_ATOMS: atom_id res chain seq x y z
N MET A 1 -14.96 1.37 -31.69
CA MET A 1 -14.03 2.17 -30.86
C MET A 1 -14.55 2.53 -29.46
N GLN A 2 -15.87 2.48 -29.15
CA GLN A 2 -16.38 2.83 -27.80
C GLN A 2 -16.17 1.77 -26.71
N ALA A 3 -16.09 0.48 -27.04
CA ALA A 3 -15.96 -0.59 -26.05
C ALA A 3 -14.60 -0.58 -25.33
N THR A 4 -13.52 -0.24 -26.05
CA THR A 4 -12.17 -0.10 -25.50
C THR A 4 -12.07 1.04 -24.49
N SER A 5 -12.66 2.20 -24.79
CA SER A 5 -12.66 3.36 -23.88
C SER A 5 -13.39 3.09 -22.55
N ARG A 6 -14.51 2.36 -22.57
CA ARG A 6 -15.25 1.99 -21.34
C ARG A 6 -14.44 1.01 -20.49
N PHE A 7 -13.78 0.03 -21.10
CA PHE A 7 -12.96 -0.95 -20.41
C PHE A 7 -11.76 -0.29 -19.71
N GLU A 8 -11.06 0.61 -20.39
CA GLU A 8 -9.95 1.38 -19.83
C GLU A 8 -10.38 2.26 -18.66
N ALA A 9 -11.54 2.92 -18.77
CA ALA A 9 -12.12 3.71 -17.68
C ALA A 9 -12.41 2.85 -16.43
N THR A 10 -12.97 1.65 -16.62
CA THR A 10 -13.24 0.72 -15.50
C THR A 10 -11.96 0.19 -14.87
N ALA A 11 -10.94 -0.14 -15.67
CA ALA A 11 -9.66 -0.62 -15.17
C ALA A 11 -8.93 0.47 -14.36
N SER A 12 -8.98 1.73 -14.83
CA SER A 12 -8.43 2.87 -14.11
C SER A 12 -9.14 3.07 -12.76
N LEU A 13 -10.48 3.03 -12.73
CA LEU A 13 -11.25 3.16 -11.49
C LEU A 13 -10.91 2.03 -10.49
N GLN A 14 -10.83 0.78 -10.96
CA GLN A 14 -10.45 -0.36 -10.14
C GLN A 14 -9.05 -0.21 -9.55
N LEU A 15 -8.10 0.33 -10.32
CA LEU A 15 -6.74 0.56 -9.86
C LEU A 15 -6.67 1.62 -8.75
N HIS A 16 -7.40 2.74 -8.90
CA HIS A 16 -7.49 3.77 -7.85
C HIS A 16 -8.17 3.24 -6.57
N ALA A 17 -9.22 2.42 -6.73
CA ALA A 17 -9.89 1.78 -5.60
C ALA A 17 -8.96 0.81 -4.87
N LEU A 18 -8.19 0.01 -5.61
CA LEU A 18 -7.19 -0.89 -5.03
C LEU A 18 -6.12 -0.12 -4.25
N ILE A 19 -5.55 0.94 -4.82
CA ILE A 19 -4.55 1.77 -4.14
C ILE A 19 -5.12 2.37 -2.84
N SER A 20 -6.37 2.85 -2.87
CA SER A 20 -7.05 3.40 -1.70
C SER A 20 -7.25 2.34 -0.59
N ASP A 21 -7.63 1.12 -0.96
CA ASP A 21 -7.75 0.00 -0.03
C ASP A 21 -6.38 -0.38 0.58
N LEU A 22 -5.32 -0.42 -0.24
CA LEU A 22 -3.97 -0.71 0.25
C LEU A 22 -3.47 0.36 1.23
N HIS A 23 -3.72 1.64 0.96
CA HIS A 23 -3.43 2.73 1.90
C HIS A 23 -4.19 2.57 3.21
N TRP A 24 -5.47 2.18 3.15
CA TRP A 24 -6.26 1.91 4.36
C TRP A 24 -5.67 0.74 5.17
N ARG A 25 -5.25 -0.34 4.51
CA ARG A 25 -4.59 -1.48 5.17
C ARG A 25 -3.25 -1.10 5.80
N VAL A 26 -2.47 -0.23 5.17
CA VAL A 26 -1.22 0.29 5.76
C VAL A 26 -1.51 1.00 7.08
N ARG A 27 -2.54 1.84 7.15
CA ARG A 27 -2.94 2.51 8.41
C ARG A 27 -3.42 1.54 9.49
N MET A 28 -4.15 0.49 9.10
CA MET A 28 -4.54 -0.56 10.05
C MET A 28 -3.32 -1.28 10.64
N LEU A 29 -2.36 -1.65 9.79
CA LEU A 29 -1.11 -2.27 10.24
C LEU A 29 -0.29 -1.34 11.14
N GLU A 30 -0.28 -0.03 10.87
CA GLU A 30 0.37 0.96 11.75
C GLU A 30 -0.26 0.95 13.15
N GLY A 31 -1.60 0.92 13.23
CA GLY A 31 -2.30 0.79 14.52
C GLY A 31 -2.01 -0.53 15.25
N ASP A 32 -1.97 -1.65 14.52
CA ASP A 32 -1.64 -2.97 15.09
C ASP A 32 -0.19 -3.03 15.58
N ILE A 33 0.75 -2.39 14.86
CA ILE A 33 2.15 -2.25 15.28
C ILE A 33 2.23 -1.44 16.58
N ASP A 34 1.57 -0.29 16.64
CA ASP A 34 1.60 0.58 17.82
C ASP A 34 1.02 -0.13 19.05
N GLU A 35 -0.04 -0.93 18.88
CA GLU A 35 -0.61 -1.77 19.93
C GLU A 35 0.38 -2.81 20.43
N GLU A 36 0.99 -3.55 19.52
CA GLU A 36 1.93 -4.61 19.87
C GLU A 36 3.22 -4.06 20.49
N GLU A 37 3.73 -2.93 20.01
CA GLU A 37 4.90 -2.24 20.59
C GLU A 37 4.60 -1.73 22.01
N ARG A 38 3.37 -1.23 22.25
CA ARG A 38 2.90 -0.86 23.61
C ARG A 38 2.83 -2.08 24.53
N ASN A 39 2.33 -3.21 24.05
CA ASN A 39 2.25 -4.45 24.82
C ASN A 39 3.64 -5.04 25.12
N ALA A 40 4.57 -4.96 24.18
CA ALA A 40 5.96 -5.37 24.38
C ALA A 40 6.77 -4.39 25.24
N GLY A 41 6.27 -3.17 25.44
CA GLY A 41 6.96 -2.11 26.17
C GLY A 41 8.19 -1.54 25.46
N THR A 42 8.35 -1.82 24.15
CA THR A 42 9.46 -1.35 23.33
C THR A 42 9.02 -1.08 21.90
N THR A 43 9.44 0.06 21.36
CA THR A 43 9.27 0.43 19.96
C THR A 43 10.53 0.23 19.12
N ASP A 44 11.64 -0.16 19.77
CA ASP A 44 12.93 -0.43 19.11
C ASP A 44 12.94 -1.84 18.49
N PRO A 45 12.96 -1.99 17.15
CA PRO A 45 13.02 -3.28 16.48
C PRO A 45 14.34 -4.03 16.69
N GLY A 46 15.40 -3.34 17.15
CA GLY A 46 16.68 -3.93 17.52
C GLY A 46 16.71 -4.50 18.93
N SER A 47 15.68 -4.24 19.74
CA SER A 47 15.59 -4.76 21.10
C SER A 47 15.44 -6.28 21.10
N PRO A 48 16.16 -7.01 21.98
CA PRO A 48 15.96 -8.46 22.13
C PRO A 48 14.56 -8.83 22.65
N THR A 49 13.82 -7.88 23.22
CA THR A 49 12.44 -8.08 23.69
C THR A 49 11.40 -7.59 22.69
N TYR A 50 11.82 -7.19 21.49
CA TYR A 50 10.90 -6.71 20.47
C TYR A 50 9.97 -7.84 19.99
N SER A 51 8.70 -7.51 19.78
CA SER A 51 7.71 -8.50 19.37
C SER A 51 7.96 -9.00 17.95
N MET A 52 8.02 -10.32 17.78
CA MET A 52 8.06 -10.95 16.46
C MET A 52 6.82 -10.59 15.63
N LEU A 53 5.66 -10.40 16.27
CA LEU A 53 4.46 -9.98 15.57
C LEU A 53 4.61 -8.56 15.03
N ALA A 54 5.06 -7.61 15.86
CA ALA A 54 5.33 -6.24 15.42
C ALA A 54 6.37 -6.21 14.28
N GLN A 55 7.38 -7.08 14.33
CA GLN A 55 8.37 -7.21 13.26
C GLN A 55 7.75 -7.69 11.93
N ALA A 56 6.90 -8.72 11.99
CA ALA A 56 6.20 -9.24 10.81
C ALA A 56 5.23 -8.21 10.22
N LEU A 57 4.50 -7.47 11.07
CA LEU A 57 3.59 -6.41 10.64
C LEU A 57 4.35 -5.26 9.95
N ARG A 58 5.52 -4.86 10.47
CA ARG A 58 6.38 -3.86 9.81
C ARG A 58 6.84 -4.31 8.43
N ALA A 59 7.35 -5.53 8.32
CA ALA A 59 7.75 -6.09 7.02
C ALA A 59 6.57 -6.12 6.03
N ARG A 60 5.37 -6.49 6.51
CA ARG A 60 4.17 -6.49 5.69
C ARG A 60 3.76 -5.09 5.22
N ARG A 61 3.76 -4.12 6.13
CA ARG A 61 3.48 -2.71 5.84
C ARG A 61 4.45 -2.16 4.79
N ASP A 62 5.73 -2.46 4.91
CA ASP A 62 6.75 -1.98 3.98
C ASP A 62 6.57 -2.59 2.59
N ASN A 63 6.23 -3.89 2.50
CA ASN A 63 5.86 -4.53 1.23
C ASN A 63 4.62 -3.89 0.58
N LEU A 64 3.62 -3.50 1.38
CA LEU A 64 2.44 -2.80 0.87
C LEU A 64 2.80 -1.40 0.34
N ARG A 65 3.65 -0.64 1.04
CA ARG A 65 4.13 0.68 0.59
C ARG A 65 4.87 0.59 -0.74
N ILE A 66 5.73 -0.42 -0.92
CA ILE A 66 6.42 -0.69 -2.19
C ILE A 66 5.40 -0.99 -3.30
N SER A 67 4.40 -1.82 -3.00
CA SER A 67 3.36 -2.19 -3.98
C SER A 67 2.52 -0.97 -4.39
N ILE A 68 2.14 -0.12 -3.43
CA ILE A 68 1.43 1.14 -3.67
C ILE A 68 2.24 2.04 -4.60
N ALA A 69 3.52 2.29 -4.29
CA ALA A 69 4.39 3.14 -5.12
C ALA A 69 4.52 2.62 -6.56
N LEU A 70 4.60 1.30 -6.74
CA LEU A 70 4.64 0.69 -8.07
C LEU A 70 3.32 0.89 -8.84
N LEU A 71 2.18 0.79 -8.17
CA LEU A 71 0.87 1.00 -8.77
C LEU A 71 0.62 2.47 -9.11
N GLU A 72 1.04 3.40 -8.24
CA GLU A 72 0.97 4.86 -8.46
C GLU A 72 1.82 5.26 -9.68
N ALA A 73 3.08 4.80 -9.75
CA ALA A 73 3.95 5.06 -10.91
C ALA A 73 3.37 4.51 -12.23
N ARG A 74 2.61 3.40 -12.17
CA ARG A 74 1.92 2.86 -13.35
C ARG A 74 0.77 3.77 -13.81
N ILE A 75 0.02 4.38 -12.88
CA ILE A 75 -1.03 5.36 -13.22
C ILE A 75 -0.39 6.58 -13.89
N GLU A 76 0.69 7.11 -13.32
CA GLU A 76 1.39 8.27 -13.86
C GLU A 76 1.86 8.01 -15.29
N ARG A 77 2.56 6.90 -15.51
CA ARG A 77 3.00 6.50 -16.86
C ARG A 77 1.85 6.34 -17.85
N THR A 78 0.74 5.73 -17.42
CA THR A 78 -0.44 5.55 -18.29
C THR A 78 -1.05 6.89 -18.66
N THR A 79 -1.12 7.81 -17.70
CA THR A 79 -1.64 9.18 -17.89
C THR A 79 -0.74 9.99 -18.82
N GLU A 80 0.58 9.87 -18.70
CA GLU A 80 1.55 10.52 -19.59
C GLU A 80 1.41 10.05 -21.03
N LEU A 81 1.31 8.73 -21.25
CA LEU A 81 1.11 8.15 -22.57
C LEU A 81 -0.20 8.62 -23.22
N GLN A 82 -1.28 8.75 -22.43
CA GLN A 82 -2.56 9.26 -22.91
C GLN A 82 -2.51 10.75 -23.28
N ARG A 83 -1.68 11.55 -22.62
CA ARG A 83 -1.52 13.00 -22.93
C ARG A 83 -0.63 13.26 -24.15
N ALA A 84 0.24 12.32 -24.50
CA ALA A 84 1.19 12.45 -25.61
C ALA A 84 0.64 11.92 -26.96
N ALA A 85 -0.52 11.26 -26.96
CA ALA A 85 -1.20 10.70 -28.12
C ALA A 85 -2.33 11.62 -28.61
#